data_AF-R7EX22-F1
#
_entry.id   AF-R7EX22-F1
#
_cell.length_a   1.000
_cell.length_b   1.000
_cell.length_c   1.000
_cell.angle_alpha   90.00
_cell.angle_beta   90.00
_cell.angle_gamma   90.00
#
_symmetry.space_group_name_H-M   'P 1'
#
loop_
_entity.id
_entity.type
_entity.pdbx_description
1 polymer ?
#
loop_
_entity_poly.entity_id
_entity_poly.type
_entity_poly.pdbx_seq_one_letter_code
_entity_poly.pdbx_strand_id
1 'polypeptide(L)'
;MELWPVARKNFQALTECRQRVVNVPVGNDYAPVTLTFNPARVRSTAAKVDAASIAARPCFLCQANRPKEQLVHEGLMDSGFEILLNPYPILNPHFTISAIDHRVQELPLQAMLLAARRFPQLVFFFNGAKAGASAPDHLHFQAVGQNALPLMLKAEKAHHPSLGAEMTSDALGVVHLAAFTSLLYKDTEALSTIADSALLNTFVFQRNDGLLQVLHFRRLRHRPLTYPEPMISPGALDVAGIMVAVRENDFEQLTSEQIANIYLNTCIHPQSQ
;
A
#
# COMPACT_ATOMS: atom_id res chain seq x y z
N MET A 1 22.09 2.48 -1.33
CA MET A 1 22.10 2.95 0.08
C MET A 1 23.44 3.53 0.50
N GLU A 2 24.57 3.04 -0.01
CA GLU A 2 25.89 3.57 0.37
C GLU A 2 26.05 5.07 0.06
N LEU A 3 25.55 5.50 -1.09
CA LEU A 3 25.66 6.89 -1.53
C LEU A 3 24.62 7.83 -0.90
N TRP A 4 23.68 7.34 -0.07
CA TRP A 4 22.58 8.14 0.46
C TRP A 4 22.39 7.93 1.97
N PRO A 5 23.03 8.77 2.83
CA PRO A 5 23.04 8.58 4.28
C PRO A 5 21.66 8.55 4.94
N VAL A 6 20.72 9.39 4.47
CA VAL A 6 19.35 9.43 4.99
C VAL A 6 18.63 8.10 4.77
N ALA A 7 18.66 7.58 3.53
CA ALA A 7 18.06 6.28 3.23
C ALA A 7 18.74 5.18 4.05
N ARG A 8 20.08 5.15 4.10
CA ARG A 8 20.82 4.16 4.88
C ARG A 8 20.38 4.14 6.36
N LYS A 9 20.33 5.31 7.00
CA LYS A 9 19.90 5.46 8.40
C LYS A 9 18.48 4.93 8.61
N ASN A 10 17.55 5.29 7.73
CA ASN A 10 16.14 4.89 7.88
C ASN A 10 15.92 3.40 7.59
N PHE A 11 16.69 2.79 6.69
CA PHE A 11 16.67 1.33 6.49
C PHE A 11 17.29 0.58 7.68
N GLN A 12 18.36 1.12 8.29
CA GLN A 12 18.93 0.56 9.53
C GLN A 12 17.92 0.62 10.69
N ALA A 13 17.20 1.73 10.83
CA ALA A 13 16.16 1.90 11.85
C ALA A 13 15.01 0.87 11.76
N LEU A 14 14.85 0.16 10.63
CA LEU A 14 13.88 -0.93 10.52
C LEU A 14 14.20 -2.08 11.49
N THR A 15 15.47 -2.35 11.78
CA THR A 15 15.85 -3.42 12.72
C THR A 15 15.54 -3.08 14.18
N GLU A 16 15.33 -1.78 14.46
CA GLU A 16 14.97 -1.26 15.78
C GLU A 16 13.45 -1.11 15.95
N CYS A 17 12.67 -1.29 14.87
CA CYS A 17 11.22 -1.18 14.93
C CYS A 17 10.61 -2.29 15.78
N ARG A 18 9.82 -1.90 16.80
CA ARG A 18 9.06 -2.86 17.63
C ARG A 18 7.81 -3.31 16.88
N GLN A 19 7.45 -4.58 17.02
CA GLN A 19 6.24 -5.15 16.45
C GLN A 19 5.45 -5.93 17.47
N ARG A 20 4.12 -5.90 17.36
CA ARG A 20 3.22 -6.83 18.04
C ARG A 20 2.05 -7.18 17.14
N VAL A 21 1.53 -8.39 17.28
CA VAL A 21 0.34 -8.84 16.55
C VAL A 21 -0.89 -8.62 17.43
N VAL A 22 -1.93 -8.03 16.84
CA VAL A 22 -3.24 -7.89 17.46
C VAL A 22 -4.25 -8.70 16.66
N ASN A 23 -4.91 -9.64 17.30
CA ASN A 23 -6.02 -10.37 16.69
C ASN A 23 -7.30 -9.55 16.82
N VAL A 24 -7.86 -9.15 15.69
CA VAL A 24 -9.03 -8.27 15.64
C VAL A 24 -10.25 -9.07 15.19
N PRO A 25 -11.39 -8.97 15.90
CA PRO A 25 -12.61 -9.69 15.52
C PRO A 25 -13.10 -9.34 14.11
N VAL A 26 -13.50 -10.35 13.35
CA VAL A 26 -14.15 -10.23 12.03
C VAL A 26 -15.25 -11.29 11.96
N GLY A 27 -16.51 -10.88 12.16
CA GLY A 27 -17.61 -11.84 12.32
C GLY A 27 -17.37 -12.76 13.53
N ASN A 28 -17.39 -14.07 13.29
CA ASN A 28 -17.10 -15.10 14.30
C ASN A 28 -15.61 -15.49 14.38
N ASP A 29 -14.76 -14.93 13.52
CA ASP A 29 -13.34 -15.22 13.41
C ASP A 29 -12.47 -14.03 13.85
N TYR A 30 -11.14 -14.16 13.69
CA TYR A 30 -10.17 -13.12 13.97
C TYR A 30 -9.20 -12.94 12.81
N ALA A 31 -8.89 -11.69 12.48
CA ALA A 31 -7.83 -11.32 11.54
C ALA A 31 -6.63 -10.75 12.30
N PRO A 32 -5.39 -11.24 12.05
CA PRO A 32 -4.20 -10.67 12.66
C PRO A 32 -3.81 -9.34 11.97
N VAL A 33 -3.51 -8.33 12.78
CA VAL A 33 -2.87 -7.08 12.34
C VAL A 33 -1.51 -6.97 13.00
N THR A 34 -0.46 -6.86 12.20
CA THR A 34 0.89 -6.56 12.67
C THR A 34 0.99 -5.07 12.90
N LEU A 35 0.98 -4.64 14.17
CA LEU A 35 1.25 -3.27 14.54
C LEU A 35 2.76 -3.07 14.65
N THR A 36 3.30 -2.10 13.89
CA THR A 36 4.72 -1.75 13.86
C THR A 36 4.92 -0.34 14.40
N PHE A 37 5.79 -0.18 15.39
CA PHE A 37 6.26 1.14 15.82
C PHE A 37 7.46 1.57 14.96
N ASN A 38 7.25 2.62 14.16
CA ASN A 38 8.30 3.20 13.32
C ASN A 38 8.22 4.74 13.37
N PRO A 39 8.93 5.38 14.32
CA PRO A 39 8.89 6.84 14.48
C PRO A 39 9.53 7.60 13.30
N ALA A 40 10.42 6.97 12.52
CA ALA A 40 11.05 7.59 11.36
C ALA A 40 10.02 7.97 10.27
N ARG A 41 8.80 7.40 10.33
CA ARG A 41 7.71 7.66 9.39
C ARG A 41 6.78 8.81 9.78
N VAL A 42 7.03 9.51 10.89
CA VAL A 42 6.15 10.60 11.36
C VAL A 42 5.86 11.64 10.28
N ARG A 43 6.85 11.98 9.43
CA ARG A 43 6.67 12.93 8.32
C ARG A 43 5.66 12.45 7.28
N SER A 44 5.69 11.16 6.94
CA SER A 44 4.77 10.56 5.97
C SER A 44 3.37 10.42 6.56
N THR A 45 3.25 10.01 7.82
CA THR A 45 1.95 9.84 8.50
C THR A 45 1.26 11.19 8.75
N ALA A 46 2.03 12.19 9.20
CA ALA A 46 1.52 13.52 9.50
C ALA A 46 1.46 14.48 8.29
N ALA A 47 1.77 13.99 7.08
CA ALA A 47 1.79 14.81 5.88
C ALA A 47 0.46 15.55 5.69
N LYS A 48 0.55 16.86 5.43
CA LYS A 48 -0.60 17.66 5.02
C LYS A 48 -0.81 17.46 3.52
N VAL A 49 -2.00 17.02 3.17
CA VAL A 49 -2.38 16.67 1.79
C VAL A 49 -3.55 17.53 1.29
N ASP A 50 -3.86 18.62 1.98
CA ASP A 50 -4.78 19.64 1.48
C ASP A 50 -4.14 20.42 0.33
N ALA A 51 -4.99 20.95 -0.55
CA ALA A 51 -4.57 21.62 -1.78
C ALA A 51 -3.59 22.78 -1.53
N ALA A 52 -3.78 23.54 -0.43
CA ALA A 52 -2.91 24.66 -0.08
C ALA A 52 -1.52 24.18 0.33
N SER A 53 -1.43 23.17 1.19
CA SER A 53 -0.16 22.56 1.60
C SER A 53 0.59 21.92 0.44
N ILE A 54 -0.13 21.31 -0.52
CA ILE A 54 0.47 20.72 -1.72
C ILE A 54 1.02 21.81 -2.64
N ALA A 55 0.24 22.85 -2.93
CA ALA A 55 0.67 23.95 -3.80
C ALA A 55 1.87 24.72 -3.23
N ALA A 56 2.03 24.75 -1.90
CA ALA A 56 3.09 25.47 -1.22
C ALA A 56 4.46 24.74 -1.18
N ARG A 57 4.54 23.48 -1.61
CA ARG A 57 5.79 22.70 -1.56
C ARG A 57 6.24 22.27 -2.96
N PRO A 58 7.56 22.23 -3.24
CA PRO A 58 8.06 21.51 -4.40
C PRO A 58 7.68 20.03 -4.32
N CYS A 59 7.16 19.47 -5.41
CA CYS A 59 6.85 18.03 -5.46
C CYS A 59 8.15 17.23 -5.39
N PHE A 60 8.33 16.46 -4.32
CA PHE A 60 9.53 15.67 -4.02
C PHE A 60 9.70 14.45 -4.94
N LEU A 61 8.71 14.15 -5.77
CA LEU A 61 8.77 13.09 -6.79
C LEU A 61 9.22 13.63 -8.15
N CYS A 62 9.15 14.94 -8.42
CA CYS A 62 9.74 15.51 -9.63
C CYS A 62 11.26 15.41 -9.59
N GLN A 63 11.88 14.98 -10.70
CA GLN A 63 13.32 14.78 -10.79
C GLN A 63 14.14 15.98 -10.30
N ALA A 64 13.74 17.21 -10.67
CA ALA A 64 14.42 18.44 -10.28
C ALA A 64 14.43 18.72 -8.75
N ASN A 65 13.52 18.10 -7.99
CA ASN A 65 13.35 18.31 -6.55
C ASN A 65 13.81 17.11 -5.72
N ARG A 66 14.26 16.02 -6.35
CA ARG A 66 14.75 14.84 -5.63
C ARG A 66 16.13 15.10 -5.01
N PRO A 67 16.49 14.42 -3.92
CA PRO A 67 17.86 14.42 -3.42
C PRO A 67 18.85 13.98 -4.51
N LYS A 68 20.03 14.60 -4.56
CA LYS A 68 21.04 14.32 -5.59
C LYS A 68 21.57 12.89 -5.52
N GLU A 69 21.47 12.27 -4.35
CA GLU A 69 21.87 10.89 -4.06
C GLU A 69 20.84 9.85 -4.52
N GLN A 70 19.63 10.28 -4.91
CA GLN A 70 18.57 9.38 -5.37
C GLN A 70 18.97 8.76 -6.70
N LEU A 71 19.31 7.48 -6.66
CA LEU A 71 19.49 6.68 -7.86
C LEU A 71 18.14 6.30 -8.47
N VAL A 72 18.15 6.16 -9.79
CA VAL A 72 17.03 5.73 -10.61
C VAL A 72 17.36 4.36 -11.20
N HIS A 73 16.42 3.43 -11.09
CA HIS A 73 16.47 2.18 -11.85
C HIS A 73 15.48 2.26 -13.03
N GLU A 74 15.99 2.00 -14.22
CA GLU A 74 15.33 2.34 -15.50
C GLU A 74 14.32 1.28 -16.00
N GLY A 75 14.18 0.15 -15.30
CA GLY A 75 13.40 -1.00 -15.76
C GLY A 75 11.89 -0.80 -16.00
N LEU A 76 11.37 0.42 -15.84
CA LEU A 76 9.99 0.81 -16.19
C LEU A 76 9.91 2.13 -16.99
N MET A 77 11.04 2.69 -17.43
CA MET A 77 11.05 3.98 -18.14
C MET A 77 10.26 3.95 -19.45
N ASP A 78 10.26 2.81 -20.14
CA ASP A 78 9.47 2.56 -21.35
C ASP A 78 7.95 2.56 -21.11
N SER A 79 7.52 2.45 -19.85
CA SER A 79 6.13 2.64 -19.42
C SER A 79 5.87 4.00 -18.78
N GLY A 80 6.86 4.90 -18.81
CA GLY A 80 6.76 6.26 -18.27
C GLY A 80 7.01 6.37 -16.76
N PHE A 81 7.71 5.39 -16.15
CA PHE A 81 7.98 5.35 -14.72
C PHE A 81 9.44 5.11 -14.37
N GLU A 82 9.87 5.63 -13.22
CA GLU A 82 11.18 5.43 -12.64
C GLU A 82 11.06 4.68 -11.30
N ILE A 83 11.93 3.68 -11.09
CA ILE A 83 11.99 2.96 -9.81
C ILE A 83 13.00 3.65 -8.90
N LEU A 84 12.51 4.13 -7.76
CA LEU A 84 13.27 4.87 -6.76
C LEU A 84 13.28 4.10 -5.44
N LEU A 85 14.39 4.13 -4.70
CA LEU A 85 14.40 3.67 -3.31
C LEU A 85 13.51 4.59 -2.46
N ASN A 86 12.58 4.04 -1.66
CA ASN A 86 11.81 4.85 -0.71
C ASN A 86 12.68 5.19 0.50
N PRO A 87 13.02 6.47 0.77
CA PRO A 87 13.92 6.82 1.87
C PRO A 87 13.28 6.68 3.27
N TYR A 88 11.96 6.46 3.36
CA TYR A 88 11.24 6.25 4.63
C TYR A 88 10.49 4.89 4.60
N PRO A 89 11.23 3.77 4.55
CA PRO A 89 10.66 2.45 4.35
C PRO A 89 9.79 1.98 5.52
N ILE A 90 8.84 1.08 5.23
CA ILE A 90 8.18 0.20 6.23
C ILE A 90 8.81 -1.18 6.25
N LEU A 91 9.25 -1.64 5.08
CA LEU A 91 9.73 -2.99 4.82
C LEU A 91 11.06 -2.90 4.05
N ASN A 92 11.80 -4.00 4.00
CA ASN A 92 13.03 -4.09 3.23
C ASN A 92 12.93 -5.26 2.23
N PRO A 93 13.00 -5.01 0.91
CA PRO A 93 13.11 -3.71 0.26
C PRO A 93 11.79 -2.93 0.26
N HIS A 94 11.87 -1.61 -0.02
CA HIS A 94 10.71 -0.76 -0.26
C HIS A 94 11.06 0.30 -1.31
N PHE A 95 10.30 0.31 -2.41
CA PHE A 95 10.49 1.20 -3.54
C PHE A 95 9.30 2.13 -3.75
N THR A 96 9.57 3.30 -4.33
CA THR A 96 8.60 4.22 -4.89
C THR A 96 8.79 4.22 -6.40
N ILE A 97 7.73 3.92 -7.15
CA ILE A 97 7.71 3.93 -8.60
C ILE A 97 6.95 5.18 -9.03
N SER A 98 7.69 6.20 -9.48
CA SER A 98 7.17 7.53 -9.81
C SER A 98 6.97 7.67 -11.31
N ALA A 99 5.86 8.29 -11.74
CA ALA A 99 5.75 8.73 -13.13
C ALA A 99 6.87 9.74 -13.43
N ILE A 100 7.41 9.71 -14.66
CA ILE A 100 8.41 10.67 -15.13
C ILE A 100 7.78 12.07 -15.17
N ASP A 101 6.61 12.16 -15.83
CA ASP A 101 5.83 13.39 -15.89
C ASP A 101 5.04 13.61 -14.61
N HIS A 102 4.94 14.88 -14.19
CA HIS A 102 4.07 15.28 -13.09
C HIS A 102 2.62 15.25 -13.58
N ARG A 103 1.87 14.25 -13.14
CA ARG A 103 0.44 14.08 -13.42
C ARG A 103 -0.29 13.56 -12.20
N VAL A 104 -1.61 13.77 -12.15
CA VAL A 104 -2.47 13.44 -11.01
C VAL A 104 -2.44 11.95 -10.63
N GLN A 105 -2.70 11.66 -9.35
CA GLN A 105 -2.70 10.31 -8.78
C GLN A 105 -3.93 9.47 -9.19
N GLU A 106 -3.85 8.84 -10.36
CA GLU A 106 -4.85 7.89 -10.90
C GLU A 106 -4.26 6.48 -11.00
N LEU A 107 -5.07 5.42 -10.89
CA LEU A 107 -4.57 4.04 -10.92
C LEU A 107 -3.84 3.69 -12.24
N PRO A 108 -2.52 3.46 -12.24
CA PRO A 108 -1.78 3.10 -13.45
C PRO A 108 -1.74 1.58 -13.64
N LEU A 109 -2.91 0.93 -13.72
CA LEU A 109 -3.04 -0.52 -13.64
C LEU A 109 -2.14 -1.25 -14.66
N GLN A 110 -2.10 -0.77 -15.91
CA GLN A 110 -1.26 -1.36 -16.95
C GLN A 110 0.23 -1.35 -16.58
N ALA A 111 0.74 -0.24 -16.04
CA ALA A 111 2.13 -0.13 -15.62
C ALA A 111 2.43 -1.03 -14.41
N MET A 112 1.48 -1.16 -13.47
CA MET A 112 1.62 -2.07 -12.33
C MET A 112 1.65 -3.54 -12.75
N LEU A 113 0.81 -3.94 -13.72
CA LEU A 113 0.81 -5.30 -14.28
C LEU A 113 2.11 -5.62 -15.02
N LEU A 114 2.61 -4.68 -15.84
CA LEU A 114 3.91 -4.80 -16.48
C LEU A 114 5.04 -4.93 -15.45
N ALA A 115 5.00 -4.13 -14.38
CA ALA A 115 5.98 -4.18 -13.31
C ALA A 115 5.98 -5.53 -12.58
N ALA A 116 4.80 -6.06 -12.25
CA ALA A 116 4.67 -7.37 -11.62
C ALA A 116 5.23 -8.52 -12.49
N ARG A 117 5.14 -8.40 -13.82
CA ARG A 117 5.78 -9.35 -14.75
C ARG A 117 7.30 -9.26 -14.76
N ARG A 118 7.84 -8.04 -14.74
CA ARG A 118 9.29 -7.81 -14.81
C ARG A 118 10.01 -8.14 -13.50
N PHE A 119 9.32 -7.96 -12.38
CA PHE A 119 9.86 -8.13 -11.04
C PHE A 119 8.96 -9.06 -10.21
N PRO A 120 8.90 -10.35 -10.55
CA PRO A 120 7.94 -11.30 -9.98
C PRO A 120 8.10 -11.55 -8.48
N GLN A 121 9.25 -11.20 -7.90
CA GLN A 121 9.51 -11.29 -6.46
C GLN A 121 8.89 -10.14 -5.64
N LEU A 122 8.30 -9.14 -6.31
CA LEU A 122 7.73 -7.95 -5.68
C LEU A 122 6.21 -7.94 -5.79
N VAL A 123 5.58 -7.33 -4.78
CA VAL A 123 4.20 -6.87 -4.87
C VAL A 123 4.22 -5.36 -5.09
N PHE A 124 3.49 -4.92 -6.11
CA PHE A 124 3.28 -3.52 -6.41
C PHE A 124 1.98 -3.05 -5.79
N PHE A 125 1.99 -1.91 -5.13
CA PHE A 125 0.80 -1.37 -4.47
C PHE A 125 0.61 0.12 -4.74
N PHE A 126 -0.65 0.51 -4.84
CA PHE A 126 -1.09 1.87 -5.15
C PHE A 126 -1.97 2.41 -4.01
N ASN A 127 -1.78 3.68 -3.72
CA ASN A 127 -2.65 4.46 -2.85
C ASN A 127 -3.36 5.51 -3.69
N GLY A 128 -4.69 5.50 -3.74
CA GLY A 128 -5.45 6.57 -4.37
C GLY A 128 -5.19 7.92 -3.71
N ALA A 129 -5.47 9.01 -4.44
CA ALA A 129 -5.25 10.38 -3.98
C ALA A 129 -5.87 10.69 -2.61
N LYS A 130 -6.98 10.01 -2.26
CA LYS A 130 -7.72 10.13 -1.00
C LYS A 130 -7.64 8.84 -0.16
N ALA A 131 -6.69 7.95 -0.43
CA ALA A 131 -6.55 6.63 0.19
C ALA A 131 -5.11 6.33 0.65
N GLY A 132 -4.48 7.29 1.33
CA GLY A 132 -3.13 7.14 1.89
C GLY A 132 -1.97 7.59 0.98
N ALA A 133 -2.24 8.23 -0.17
CA ALA A 133 -1.19 8.82 -0.99
C ALA A 133 -0.49 9.99 -0.26
N SER A 134 0.84 10.05 -0.36
CA SER A 134 1.66 11.11 0.25
C SER A 134 1.96 12.30 -0.69
N ALA A 135 1.82 12.07 -1.99
CA ALA A 135 1.87 13.06 -3.06
C ALA A 135 0.68 12.80 -3.99
N PRO A 136 -0.53 13.25 -3.64
CA PRO A 136 -1.72 13.00 -4.46
C PRO A 136 -1.70 13.80 -5.78
N ASP A 137 -0.76 14.74 -5.91
CA ASP A 137 -0.50 15.56 -7.09
C ASP A 137 0.41 14.89 -8.12
N HIS A 138 1.25 13.92 -7.73
CA HIS A 138 2.19 13.25 -8.62
C HIS A 138 1.99 11.73 -8.58
N LEU A 139 1.62 11.17 -9.73
CA LEU A 139 1.37 9.76 -9.95
C LEU A 139 2.54 8.88 -9.51
N HIS A 140 2.28 8.01 -8.55
CA HIS A 140 3.21 6.99 -8.11
C HIS A 140 2.50 5.76 -7.54
N PHE A 141 3.18 4.63 -7.62
CA PHE A 141 2.88 3.43 -6.86
C PHE A 141 4.16 2.99 -6.13
N GLN A 142 4.10 1.91 -5.39
CA GLN A 142 5.19 1.47 -4.53
C GLN A 142 5.36 -0.04 -4.66
N ALA A 143 6.49 -0.57 -4.18
CA ALA A 143 6.73 -2.00 -4.19
C ALA A 143 7.49 -2.47 -2.96
N VAL A 144 7.18 -3.69 -2.52
CA VAL A 144 7.86 -4.41 -1.43
C VAL A 144 8.02 -5.88 -1.81
N GLY A 145 8.85 -6.62 -1.10
CA GLY A 145 8.98 -8.07 -1.31
C GLY A 145 7.65 -8.79 -1.07
N GLN A 146 7.26 -9.70 -1.97
CA GLN A 146 5.97 -10.39 -1.92
C GLN A 146 5.76 -11.17 -0.61
N ASN A 147 6.81 -11.86 -0.15
CA ASN A 147 6.80 -12.65 1.08
C ASN A 147 6.60 -11.81 2.35
N ALA A 148 6.76 -10.49 2.28
CA ALA A 148 6.50 -9.60 3.41
C ALA A 148 5.00 -9.35 3.65
N LEU A 149 4.12 -9.75 2.74
CA LEU A 149 2.68 -9.52 2.81
C LEU A 149 1.90 -10.85 2.87
N PRO A 150 1.63 -11.40 4.07
CA PRO A 150 0.91 -12.67 4.22
C PRO A 150 -0.46 -12.71 3.52
N LEU A 151 -1.12 -11.56 3.40
CA LEU A 151 -2.39 -11.44 2.71
C LEU A 151 -2.31 -11.82 1.23
N MET A 152 -1.22 -11.47 0.54
CA MET A 152 -1.06 -11.81 -0.89
C MET A 152 -1.00 -13.32 -1.08
N LEU A 153 -0.25 -14.01 -0.20
CA LEU A 153 -0.14 -15.48 -0.20
C LEU A 153 -1.49 -16.15 0.13
N LYS A 154 -2.26 -15.60 1.08
CA LYS A 154 -3.61 -16.09 1.41
C LYS A 154 -4.56 -15.92 0.23
N ALA A 155 -4.56 -14.75 -0.42
CA ALA A 155 -5.41 -14.47 -1.57
C ALA A 155 -5.06 -15.33 -2.79
N GLU A 156 -3.76 -15.59 -3.03
CA GLU A 156 -3.31 -16.51 -4.07
C GLU A 156 -3.83 -17.93 -3.84
N LYS A 157 -3.67 -18.44 -2.62
CA LYS A 157 -4.12 -19.78 -2.24
C LYS A 157 -5.65 -19.92 -2.33
N ALA A 158 -6.40 -18.89 -1.95
CA ALA A 158 -7.85 -18.93 -1.94
C ALA A 158 -8.48 -18.76 -3.32
N HIS A 159 -7.95 -17.86 -4.16
CA HIS A 159 -8.49 -17.59 -5.49
C HIS A 159 -7.96 -18.59 -6.51
N HIS A 160 -8.63 -19.74 -6.61
CA HIS A 160 -8.35 -20.72 -7.66
C HIS A 160 -8.94 -20.26 -9.00
N PRO A 161 -8.21 -20.37 -10.14
CA PRO A 161 -8.69 -19.89 -11.45
C PRO A 161 -10.02 -20.49 -11.93
N SER A 162 -10.43 -21.65 -11.40
CA SER A 162 -11.72 -22.26 -11.73
C SER A 162 -12.92 -21.56 -11.12
N LEU A 163 -12.73 -20.67 -10.14
CA LEU A 163 -13.82 -19.92 -9.49
C LEU A 163 -14.31 -18.75 -10.35
N GLY A 164 -13.51 -18.35 -11.35
CA GLY A 164 -13.76 -17.18 -12.19
C GLY A 164 -12.54 -16.27 -12.22
N ALA A 165 -12.63 -15.20 -13.02
CA ALA A 165 -11.57 -14.18 -13.08
C ALA A 165 -11.72 -13.11 -11.97
N GLU A 166 -12.91 -13.00 -11.35
CA GLU A 166 -13.23 -12.01 -10.35
C GLU A 166 -13.96 -12.64 -9.17
N MET A 167 -13.45 -12.42 -7.96
CA MET A 167 -14.01 -12.94 -6.71
C MET A 167 -13.91 -11.90 -5.60
N THR A 168 -14.87 -11.88 -4.66
CA THR A 168 -14.75 -11.08 -3.43
C THR A 168 -14.03 -11.85 -2.34
N SER A 169 -13.41 -11.14 -1.38
CA SER A 169 -12.79 -11.75 -0.20
C SER A 169 -13.72 -12.71 0.54
N ASP A 170 -15.00 -12.37 0.62
CA ASP A 170 -16.03 -13.14 1.33
C ASP A 170 -16.34 -14.44 0.58
N ALA A 171 -16.50 -14.36 -0.75
CA ALA A 171 -16.70 -15.55 -1.59
C ALA A 171 -15.46 -16.47 -1.60
N LEU A 172 -14.27 -15.92 -1.34
CA LEU A 172 -13.03 -16.67 -1.18
C LEU A 172 -12.83 -17.22 0.25
N GLY A 173 -13.68 -16.85 1.21
CA GLY A 173 -13.51 -17.20 2.63
C GLY A 173 -12.25 -16.60 3.27
N VAL A 174 -11.74 -15.48 2.74
CA VAL A 174 -10.55 -14.82 3.29
C VAL A 174 -10.98 -13.86 4.39
N VAL A 175 -10.81 -14.28 5.65
CA VAL A 175 -11.08 -13.45 6.83
C VAL A 175 -10.14 -12.25 6.88
N HIS A 176 -10.69 -11.05 6.76
CA HIS A 176 -9.97 -9.77 6.80
C HIS A 176 -10.87 -8.65 7.33
N LEU A 177 -10.30 -7.64 8.00
CA LEU A 177 -10.97 -6.39 8.39
C LEU A 177 -11.45 -5.49 7.23
N ALA A 178 -10.99 -5.71 6.00
CA ALA A 178 -11.34 -4.89 4.84
C ALA A 178 -11.70 -5.80 3.67
N ALA A 179 -12.87 -5.58 3.09
CA ALA A 179 -13.32 -6.30 1.92
C ALA A 179 -12.43 -5.94 0.73
N PHE A 180 -12.11 -6.94 -0.09
CA PHE A 180 -11.43 -6.72 -1.36
C PHE A 180 -12.02 -7.55 -2.49
N THR A 181 -11.89 -7.02 -3.69
CA THR A 181 -12.08 -7.79 -4.92
C THR A 181 -10.74 -8.34 -5.36
N SER A 182 -10.66 -9.63 -5.64
CA SER A 182 -9.53 -10.28 -6.27
C SER A 182 -9.82 -10.53 -7.74
N LEU A 183 -8.90 -10.09 -8.60
CA LEU A 183 -8.96 -10.29 -10.05
C LEU A 183 -7.75 -11.12 -10.50
N LEU A 184 -7.97 -12.05 -11.43
CA LEU A 184 -6.92 -12.78 -12.12
C LEU A 184 -6.81 -12.24 -13.55
N TYR A 185 -5.59 -11.94 -13.99
CA TYR A 185 -5.32 -11.48 -15.35
C TYR A 185 -4.41 -12.45 -16.09
N LYS A 186 -4.83 -12.76 -17.32
CA LYS A 186 -4.00 -13.35 -18.37
C LYS A 186 -3.52 -12.28 -19.34
N ASP A 187 -2.45 -12.57 -20.09
CA ASP A 187 -1.83 -11.60 -21.02
C ASP A 187 -2.78 -11.04 -22.10
N THR A 188 -3.83 -11.76 -22.43
CA THR A 188 -4.75 -11.43 -23.53
C THR A 188 -6.02 -10.74 -23.07
N GLU A 189 -6.21 -10.52 -21.76
CA GLU A 189 -7.47 -10.03 -21.21
C GLU A 189 -7.52 -8.50 -21.18
N ALA A 190 -8.71 -7.97 -21.48
CA ALA A 190 -8.96 -6.54 -21.37
C ALA A 190 -8.84 -6.09 -19.91
N LEU A 191 -8.18 -4.95 -19.71
CA LEU A 191 -8.06 -4.37 -18.37
C LEU A 191 -9.43 -3.86 -17.90
N SER A 192 -9.83 -4.27 -16.69
CA SER A 192 -10.98 -3.66 -16.03
C SER A 192 -10.69 -2.17 -15.81
N THR A 193 -11.68 -1.34 -16.14
CA THR A 193 -11.61 0.09 -15.89
C THR A 193 -12.17 0.39 -14.52
N ILE A 194 -11.46 1.22 -13.75
CA ILE A 194 -11.94 1.75 -12.48
C ILE A 194 -12.15 3.25 -12.66
N ALA A 195 -13.41 3.68 -12.76
CA ALA A 195 -13.79 5.06 -13.06
C ALA A 195 -13.33 6.08 -11.99
N ASP A 196 -13.32 5.69 -10.70
CA ASP A 196 -12.75 6.50 -9.61
C ASP A 196 -11.79 5.65 -8.78
N SER A 197 -10.52 6.07 -8.75
CA SER A 197 -9.43 5.43 -8.00
C SER A 197 -8.93 6.28 -6.83
N ALA A 198 -9.53 7.44 -6.54
CA ALA A 198 -9.10 8.30 -5.45
C ALA A 198 -9.24 7.62 -4.08
N LEU A 199 -10.31 6.86 -3.89
CA LEU A 199 -10.60 6.07 -2.69
C LEU A 199 -10.35 4.57 -2.93
N LEU A 200 -9.13 4.22 -3.35
CA LEU A 200 -8.75 2.86 -3.67
C LEU A 200 -7.34 2.55 -3.16
N ASN A 201 -7.16 1.36 -2.58
CA ASN A 201 -5.84 0.72 -2.53
C ASN A 201 -5.83 -0.48 -3.46
N THR A 202 -4.75 -0.63 -4.21
CA THR A 202 -4.59 -1.73 -5.18
C THR A 202 -3.28 -2.45 -4.91
N PHE A 203 -3.28 -3.77 -5.01
CA PHE A 203 -2.09 -4.61 -5.05
C PHE A 203 -2.05 -5.36 -6.37
N VAL A 204 -0.86 -5.54 -6.94
CA VAL A 204 -0.61 -6.32 -8.15
C VAL A 204 0.64 -7.16 -7.94
N PHE A 205 0.54 -8.46 -8.18
CA PHE A 205 1.67 -9.38 -8.04
C PHE A 205 1.55 -10.56 -9.01
N GLN A 206 2.69 -11.19 -9.32
CA GLN A 206 2.70 -12.44 -10.07
C GLN A 206 2.58 -13.61 -9.09
N ARG A 207 1.69 -14.55 -9.43
CA ARG A 207 1.46 -15.79 -8.70
C ARG A 207 2.48 -16.86 -9.12
N ASN A 208 2.58 -17.93 -8.35
CA ASN A 208 3.44 -19.07 -8.69
C ASN A 208 3.00 -19.80 -9.96
N ASP A 209 1.71 -19.74 -10.30
CA ASP A 209 1.15 -20.31 -11.54
C ASP A 209 1.35 -19.39 -12.77
N GLY A 210 2.07 -18.27 -12.61
CA GLY A 210 2.40 -17.32 -13.68
C GLY A 210 1.32 -16.26 -13.96
N LEU A 211 0.11 -16.44 -13.42
CA LEU A 211 -0.97 -15.45 -13.55
C LEU A 211 -0.65 -14.19 -12.75
N LEU A 212 -1.20 -13.05 -13.18
CA LEU A 212 -1.17 -11.84 -12.38
C LEU A 212 -2.43 -11.80 -11.52
N GLN A 213 -2.28 -11.43 -10.25
CA GLN A 213 -3.38 -11.21 -9.34
C GLN A 213 -3.41 -9.76 -8.90
N VAL A 214 -4.61 -9.19 -8.91
CA VAL A 214 -4.88 -7.84 -8.47
C VAL A 214 -5.85 -7.88 -7.30
N LEU A 215 -5.54 -7.17 -6.23
CA LEU A 215 -6.46 -6.99 -5.10
C LEU A 215 -6.88 -5.52 -5.02
N HIS A 216 -8.17 -5.25 -5.08
CA HIS A 216 -8.74 -3.91 -4.95
C HIS A 216 -9.47 -3.76 -3.62
N PHE A 217 -8.99 -2.83 -2.80
CA PHE A 217 -9.61 -2.43 -1.54
C PHE A 217 -10.25 -1.06 -1.72
N ARG A 218 -11.58 -1.04 -1.82
CA ARG A 218 -12.34 0.21 -1.84
C ARG A 218 -12.27 0.87 -0.47
N ARG A 219 -11.95 2.16 -0.45
CA ARG A 219 -11.81 2.96 0.76
C ARG A 219 -13.03 3.86 0.95
N LEU A 220 -13.35 4.16 2.21
CA LEU A 220 -14.39 5.12 2.56
C LEU A 220 -13.82 6.53 2.73
N ARG A 221 -12.57 6.63 3.20
CA ARG A 221 -11.88 7.90 3.46
C ARG A 221 -10.37 7.71 3.64
N HIS A 222 -9.66 8.82 3.57
CA HIS A 222 -8.20 8.88 3.74
C HIS A 222 -7.75 8.49 5.15
N ARG A 223 -8.39 9.07 6.18
CA ARG A 223 -8.05 8.89 7.60
C ARG A 223 -9.30 8.57 8.42
N PRO A 224 -9.19 7.78 9.50
CA PRO A 224 -10.30 7.53 10.41
C PRO A 224 -10.77 8.85 11.05
N LEU A 225 -12.01 8.90 11.51
CA LEU A 225 -12.55 10.08 12.19
C LEU A 225 -11.81 10.44 13.48
N THR A 226 -11.17 9.44 14.10
CA THR A 226 -10.38 9.61 15.31
C THR A 226 -9.01 10.25 15.06
N TYR A 227 -8.53 10.32 13.81
CA TYR A 227 -7.24 10.94 13.52
C TYR A 227 -7.24 12.44 13.91
N PRO A 228 -6.19 12.97 14.59
CA PRO A 228 -4.87 12.38 14.78
C PRO A 228 -4.67 11.58 16.08
N GLU A 229 -5.73 11.20 16.81
CA GLU A 229 -5.64 10.49 18.10
C GLU A 229 -6.45 9.17 18.07
N PRO A 230 -5.81 8.02 17.79
CA PRO A 230 -4.37 7.82 17.58
C PRO A 230 -3.90 8.30 16.20
N MET A 231 -2.59 8.55 16.05
CA MET A 231 -1.98 9.06 14.81
C MET A 231 -1.78 7.93 13.80
N ILE A 232 -2.88 7.33 13.36
CA ILE A 232 -2.92 6.24 12.37
C ILE A 232 -3.61 6.74 11.11
N SER A 233 -2.87 6.72 9.99
CA SER A 233 -3.36 7.16 8.68
C SER A 233 -3.21 6.02 7.67
N PRO A 234 -4.17 5.09 7.60
CA PRO A 234 -4.01 3.85 6.85
C PRO A 234 -3.77 4.09 5.34
N GLY A 235 -2.66 3.59 4.83
CA GLY A 235 -2.41 3.38 3.41
C GLY A 235 -2.57 1.90 3.04
N ALA A 236 -2.08 1.52 1.86
CA ALA A 236 -2.19 0.17 1.34
C ALA A 236 -1.57 -0.86 2.30
N LEU A 237 -0.34 -0.64 2.78
CA LEU A 237 0.32 -1.61 3.68
C LEU A 237 -0.41 -1.79 5.01
N ASP A 238 -1.00 -0.72 5.55
CA ASP A 238 -1.90 -0.83 6.70
C ASP A 238 -3.12 -1.68 6.35
N VAL A 239 -3.75 -1.43 5.19
CA VAL A 239 -4.87 -2.24 4.70
C VAL A 239 -4.46 -3.71 4.49
N ALA A 240 -3.23 -4.00 4.09
CA ALA A 240 -2.72 -5.38 3.97
C ALA A 240 -2.35 -6.05 5.31
N GLY A 241 -2.65 -5.41 6.44
CA GLY A 241 -2.45 -5.95 7.79
C GLY A 241 -1.14 -5.53 8.47
N ILE A 242 -0.39 -4.56 7.92
CA ILE A 242 0.82 -4.00 8.53
C ILE A 242 0.56 -2.56 8.92
N MET A 243 -0.06 -2.37 10.09
CA MET A 243 -0.41 -1.05 10.60
C MET A 243 0.82 -0.36 11.21
N VAL A 244 1.07 0.90 10.85
CA VAL A 244 2.25 1.64 11.35
C VAL A 244 1.84 2.73 12.35
N ALA A 245 2.30 2.58 13.59
CA ALA A 245 2.25 3.62 14.61
C ALA A 245 3.55 4.43 14.61
N VAL A 246 3.43 5.76 14.67
CA VAL A 246 4.59 6.68 14.70
C VAL A 246 4.82 7.30 16.08
N ARG A 247 3.86 7.14 16.99
CA ARG A 247 3.96 7.53 18.40
C ARG A 247 3.98 6.28 19.27
N GLU A 248 4.87 6.28 20.26
CA GLU A 248 5.04 5.16 21.18
C GLU A 248 3.77 4.87 21.97
N ASN A 249 3.09 5.91 22.47
CA ASN A 249 1.82 5.77 23.18
C ASN A 249 0.75 5.07 22.34
N ASP A 250 0.61 5.45 21.06
CA ASP A 250 -0.35 4.81 20.15
C ASP A 250 0.01 3.34 19.94
N PHE A 251 1.30 3.04 19.74
CA PHE A 251 1.77 1.66 19.59
C PHE A 251 1.45 0.79 20.82
N GLU A 252 1.62 1.33 22.03
CA GLU A 252 1.44 0.58 23.27
C GLU A 252 -0.03 0.41 23.64
N GLN A 253 -0.87 1.41 23.37
CA GLN A 253 -2.25 1.44 23.84
C GLN A 253 -3.30 1.00 22.81
N LEU A 254 -2.96 0.91 21.51
CA LEU A 254 -3.92 0.51 20.47
C LEU A 254 -4.53 -0.88 20.75
N THR A 255 -5.82 -0.90 21.06
CA THR A 255 -6.60 -2.11 21.31
C THR A 255 -7.13 -2.73 20.03
N SER A 256 -7.60 -3.98 20.09
CA SER A 256 -8.28 -4.64 18.96
C SER A 256 -9.53 -3.86 18.52
N GLU A 257 -10.32 -3.35 19.46
CA GLU A 257 -11.52 -2.54 19.22
C GLU A 257 -11.20 -1.23 18.49
N GLN A 258 -10.15 -0.53 18.90
CA GLN A 258 -9.70 0.69 18.22
C GLN A 258 -9.19 0.40 16.82
N ILE A 259 -8.44 -0.69 16.62
CA ILE A 259 -7.99 -1.12 15.29
C ILE A 259 -9.21 -1.44 14.41
N ALA A 260 -10.16 -2.24 14.89
CA ALA A 260 -11.40 -2.54 14.17
C ALA A 260 -12.13 -1.26 13.75
N ASN A 261 -12.26 -0.30 14.67
CA ASN A 261 -12.89 0.99 14.38
C ASN A 261 -12.12 1.80 13.31
N ILE A 262 -10.79 1.76 13.31
CA ILE A 262 -9.98 2.41 12.25
C ILE A 262 -10.29 1.82 10.87
N TYR A 263 -10.35 0.49 10.74
CA TYR A 263 -10.73 -0.16 9.48
C TYR A 263 -12.18 0.15 9.10
N LEU A 264 -13.12 0.05 10.04
CA LEU A 264 -14.54 0.37 9.81
C LEU A 264 -14.74 1.80 9.29
N ASN A 265 -13.97 2.76 9.80
CA ASN A 265 -14.05 4.14 9.34
C ASN A 265 -13.44 4.32 7.95
N THR A 266 -12.43 3.53 7.57
CA THR A 266 -11.59 3.80 6.39
C THR A 266 -11.81 2.86 5.22
N CYS A 267 -12.40 1.69 5.41
CA CYS A 267 -12.49 0.61 4.44
C CYS A 267 -13.95 0.12 4.32
N ILE A 268 -14.27 -0.49 3.18
CA ILE A 268 -15.49 -1.31 3.09
C ILE A 268 -15.30 -2.54 3.97
N HIS A 269 -16.27 -2.81 4.83
CA HIS A 269 -16.25 -3.99 5.69
C HIS A 269 -16.76 -5.20 4.91
N PRO A 270 -16.16 -6.39 5.09
CA PRO A 270 -16.73 -7.61 4.55
C PRO A 270 -18.15 -7.83 5.09
N GLN A 271 -19.05 -8.31 4.23
CA GLN A 271 -20.43 -8.52 4.61
C GLN A 271 -20.47 -9.70 5.57
N SER A 272 -20.95 -9.46 6.79
CA SER A 272 -21.28 -10.53 7.73
C SER A 272 -22.32 -11.43 7.06
N GLN A 273 -21.99 -12.71 6.85
CA GLN A 273 -23.03 -13.74 6.71
C GLN A 273 -23.80 -13.87 8.02
#